data_AF-S5LWU9-F1
#
_entry.id   AF-S5LWU9-F1
#
_cell.length_a   1.000
_cell.length_b   1.000
_cell.length_c   1.000
_cell.angle_alpha   90.00
_cell.angle_beta   90.00
_cell.angle_gamma   90.00
#
_symmetry.space_group_name_H-M   'P 1'
#
loop_
_entity.id
_entity.type
_entity.pdbx_description
1 polymer ?
#
loop_
_entity_poly.entity_id
_entity_poly.type
_entity_poly.pdbx_seq_one_letter_code
_entity_poly.pdbx_strand_id
1 'polypeptide(L)'
;MNFLLGMLATVGITSPTVATIKNSNPNNVLNNNNEYAKILLKNEKTNHTTSDLEWVNIRTTEEEIIDYILMDMLNSNAENEIISDALFDVIFYKEDWKFVGMPNTIPKPGEERKLVIKIMASPKNERYSGFMTFDLTLTNGEIIPPVEEVIKLSDAIKIKNLGVFKNPTKEMIVNRFFEKNSNIQRDDVEIVDVSYKTLELKAKSERLEGNATVLFESEIKLAEEWKSEKIHVEAYNSTKTDSREYNITYDIEFGFTKLRQAFKGVSFNYSGEYKCKTFNEDKWKTVPKKETFLDFNGQKVELWNESYYGGVNWNKTLATAEINSDNNDKENKLKLKFRIEVAAKANWINAYYARAGAQLNIEDIHFKK
;
A
#
# COMPACT_ATOMS: atom_id res chain seq x y z
N MET A 1 36.56 -12.09 -21.73
CA MET A 1 36.60 -10.63 -21.94
C MET A 1 37.11 -10.04 -20.62
N ASN A 2 38.43 -10.18 -20.36
CA ASN A 2 39.47 -9.13 -20.45
C ASN A 2 39.11 -7.92 -19.57
N PHE A 3 39.78 -7.59 -18.46
CA PHE A 3 41.22 -7.46 -18.25
C PHE A 3 41.58 -7.73 -16.77
N LEU A 4 42.58 -8.58 -16.56
CA LEU A 4 43.17 -8.93 -15.28
C LEU A 4 44.60 -8.34 -15.24
N LEU A 5 44.97 -7.79 -14.07
CA LEU A 5 46.33 -7.65 -13.53
C LEU A 5 47.49 -7.33 -14.49
N GLY A 6 47.99 -6.09 -14.35
CA GLY A 6 49.36 -5.73 -14.74
C GLY A 6 50.37 -6.35 -13.77
N MET A 7 51.09 -7.36 -14.27
CA MET A 7 52.29 -7.92 -13.65
C MET A 7 53.42 -6.89 -13.64
N LEU A 8 54.05 -6.71 -12.48
CA LEU A 8 55.37 -6.12 -12.33
C LEU A 8 56.43 -7.07 -12.91
N ALA A 9 57.35 -6.46 -13.63
CA ALA A 9 58.32 -7.08 -14.52
C ALA A 9 59.54 -7.66 -13.76
N THR A 10 59.85 -8.91 -14.13
CA THR A 10 61.17 -9.50 -14.40
C THR A 10 62.40 -9.17 -13.55
N VAL A 11 62.85 -10.25 -12.92
CA VAL A 11 64.19 -10.62 -12.44
C VAL A 11 65.31 -10.23 -13.42
N GLY A 12 66.37 -9.61 -12.90
CA GLY A 12 67.64 -9.39 -13.57
C GLY A 12 68.80 -9.59 -12.59
N ILE A 13 69.41 -10.77 -12.65
CA ILE A 13 70.58 -11.20 -11.87
C ILE A 13 71.84 -10.60 -12.50
N THR A 14 72.62 -9.85 -11.74
CA THR A 14 74.08 -9.74 -11.95
C THR A 14 74.79 -9.69 -10.60
N SER A 15 75.66 -10.68 -10.43
CA SER A 15 76.56 -10.98 -9.32
C SER A 15 77.47 -9.83 -8.87
N PRO A 16 77.68 -9.61 -7.56
CA PRO A 16 78.78 -8.78 -7.07
C PRO A 16 80.11 -9.54 -7.10
N THR A 17 81.14 -8.81 -7.52
CA THR A 17 82.56 -9.17 -7.46
C THR A 17 83.00 -9.55 -6.05
N VAL A 18 83.73 -10.67 -6.00
CA VAL A 18 84.41 -11.25 -4.84
C VAL A 18 85.45 -10.26 -4.29
N ALA A 19 85.22 -9.74 -3.09
CA ALA A 19 86.27 -9.19 -2.25
C ALA A 19 86.75 -10.29 -1.30
N THR A 20 87.96 -10.77 -1.55
CA THR A 20 88.68 -11.73 -0.74
C THR A 20 89.04 -11.08 0.61
N ILE A 21 88.29 -11.38 1.67
CA ILE A 21 88.71 -11.07 3.03
C ILE A 21 89.48 -12.26 3.59
N LYS A 22 90.71 -11.97 4.00
CA LYS A 22 91.68 -12.89 4.56
C LYS A 22 91.14 -13.59 5.81
N ASN A 23 91.40 -14.88 5.80
CA ASN A 23 91.36 -15.82 6.90
C ASN A 23 92.06 -15.25 8.16
N SER A 24 91.31 -15.09 9.23
CA SER A 24 91.83 -14.96 10.59
C SER A 24 91.07 -15.92 11.50
N ASN A 25 91.75 -17.01 11.84
CA ASN A 25 91.63 -17.86 13.02
C ASN A 25 90.28 -18.57 13.31
N PRO A 26 90.25 -19.91 13.17
CA PRO A 26 89.18 -20.75 13.70
C PRO A 26 89.49 -21.05 15.16
N ASN A 27 88.88 -20.33 16.10
CA ASN A 27 88.63 -20.74 17.49
C ASN A 27 88.11 -19.53 18.28
N ASN A 28 86.81 -19.28 18.15
CA ASN A 28 85.94 -18.73 19.19
C ASN A 28 84.55 -18.60 18.59
N VAL A 29 83.82 -19.73 18.52
CA VAL A 29 82.35 -19.67 18.51
C VAL A 29 81.96 -19.26 19.93
N LEU A 30 81.99 -17.96 20.18
CA LEU A 30 81.16 -17.38 21.21
C LEU A 30 79.73 -17.60 20.74
N ASN A 31 79.02 -18.54 21.38
CA ASN A 31 77.58 -18.49 21.49
C ASN A 31 77.22 -17.13 22.10
N ASN A 32 77.10 -16.09 21.27
CA ASN A 32 76.37 -14.89 21.63
C ASN A 32 74.89 -15.27 21.59
N ASN A 33 74.45 -15.94 22.65
CA ASN A 33 73.08 -15.83 23.14
C ASN A 33 72.87 -14.38 23.55
N ASN A 34 72.75 -13.48 22.58
CA ASN A 34 72.11 -12.19 22.81
C ASN A 34 70.62 -12.48 22.92
N GLU A 35 70.18 -13.02 24.06
CA GLU A 35 68.84 -12.73 24.55
C GLU A 35 68.82 -11.20 24.70
N TYR A 36 68.30 -10.51 23.69
CA TYR A 36 67.98 -9.10 23.83
C TYR A 36 67.08 -9.00 25.06
N ALA A 37 67.49 -8.21 26.04
CA ALA A 37 66.72 -8.05 27.27
C ALA A 37 65.31 -7.56 26.89
N LYS A 38 64.29 -8.39 27.17
CA LYS A 38 62.90 -8.07 26.86
C LYS A 38 62.53 -6.73 27.49
N ILE A 39 61.75 -5.92 26.76
CA ILE A 39 61.29 -4.64 27.26
C ILE A 39 60.29 -4.89 28.40
N LEU A 40 60.55 -4.35 29.59
CA LEU A 40 59.69 -4.52 30.76
C LEU A 40 58.58 -3.46 30.78
N LEU A 41 57.35 -3.87 30.47
CA LEU A 41 56.21 -2.96 30.31
C LEU A 41 55.63 -2.42 31.62
N LYS A 42 55.96 -3.04 32.77
CA LYS A 42 55.38 -2.71 34.08
C LYS A 42 55.62 -1.26 34.52
N ASN A 43 56.68 -0.64 34.02
CA ASN A 43 57.08 0.72 34.42
C ASN A 43 56.56 1.81 33.47
N GLU A 44 55.98 1.41 32.34
CA GLU A 44 55.49 2.33 31.34
C GLU A 44 54.14 2.91 31.76
N LYS A 45 53.99 4.23 31.63
CA LYS A 45 52.74 4.92 31.91
C LYS A 45 51.86 4.89 30.67
N THR A 46 50.63 4.40 30.85
CA THR A 46 49.59 4.45 29.84
C THR A 46 48.65 5.61 30.12
N ASN A 47 48.07 6.17 29.08
CA ASN A 47 47.01 7.15 29.16
C ASN A 47 45.66 6.49 29.45
N HIS A 48 44.75 7.27 30.03
CA HIS A 48 43.34 6.89 30.13
C HIS A 48 42.74 6.77 28.74
N THR A 49 41.95 5.73 28.50
CA THR A 49 41.24 5.51 27.23
C THR A 49 39.75 5.58 27.47
N THR A 50 39.05 6.28 26.58
CA THR A 50 37.59 6.24 26.50
C THR A 50 37.22 5.61 25.17
N SER A 51 36.38 4.57 25.20
CA SER A 51 35.87 3.89 24.02
C SER A 51 34.36 3.98 23.97
N ASP A 52 33.85 4.61 22.92
CA ASP A 52 32.41 4.66 22.64
C ASP A 52 32.01 3.55 21.69
N LEU A 53 31.17 2.65 22.19
CA LEU A 53 30.75 1.44 21.50
C LEU A 53 29.39 1.62 20.81
N GLU A 54 28.88 2.86 20.67
CA GLU A 54 27.60 3.18 20.00
C GLU A 54 27.50 2.56 18.59
N TRP A 55 28.59 2.58 17.83
CA TRP A 55 28.63 2.09 16.44
C TRP A 55 28.91 0.59 16.33
N VAL A 56 29.16 -0.08 17.46
CA VAL A 56 29.46 -1.50 17.53
C VAL A 56 28.14 -2.27 17.57
N ASN A 57 27.81 -2.93 16.45
CA ASN A 57 26.50 -3.57 16.23
C ASN A 57 26.15 -4.60 17.33
N ILE A 58 24.87 -4.76 17.66
CA ILE A 58 24.36 -5.74 18.67
C ILE A 58 24.73 -7.20 18.31
N ARG A 59 25.11 -7.48 17.05
CA ARG A 59 25.58 -8.80 16.59
C ARG A 59 27.10 -8.99 16.61
N THR A 60 27.84 -8.01 17.13
CA THR A 60 29.31 -8.04 17.16
C THR A 60 29.80 -9.12 18.12
N THR A 61 30.85 -9.84 17.70
CA THR A 61 31.52 -10.87 18.51
C THR A 61 32.35 -10.23 19.62
N GLU A 62 32.67 -11.01 20.67
CA GLU A 62 33.59 -10.56 21.74
C GLU A 62 34.94 -10.10 21.17
N GLU A 63 35.42 -10.77 20.11
CA GLU A 63 36.69 -10.47 19.46
C GLU A 63 36.70 -9.09 18.79
N GLU A 64 35.64 -8.74 18.07
CA GLU A 64 35.50 -7.43 17.41
C GLU A 64 35.37 -6.28 18.44
N ILE A 65 34.74 -6.51 19.61
CA ILE A 65 34.71 -5.52 20.71
C ILE A 65 36.13 -5.28 21.24
N ILE A 66 36.89 -6.36 21.44
CA ILE A 66 38.28 -6.29 21.92
C ILE A 66 39.15 -5.50 20.94
N ASP A 67 39.04 -5.79 19.64
CA ASP A 67 39.86 -5.14 18.63
C ASP A 67 39.56 -3.64 18.53
N TYR A 68 38.28 -3.24 18.65
CA TYR A 68 37.89 -1.83 18.70
C TYR A 68 38.51 -1.10 19.90
N ILE A 69 38.44 -1.70 21.08
CA ILE A 69 39.04 -1.15 22.30
C ILE A 69 40.57 -1.03 22.17
N LEU A 70 41.23 -2.02 21.56
CA LEU A 70 42.68 -1.98 21.34
C LEU A 70 43.09 -0.83 20.41
N MET A 71 42.29 -0.53 19.39
CA MET A 71 42.53 0.63 18.52
C MET A 71 42.39 1.96 19.27
N ASP A 72 41.39 2.09 20.15
CA ASP A 72 41.25 3.30 20.97
C ASP A 72 42.39 3.45 21.99
N MET A 73 42.85 2.33 22.56
CA MET A 73 44.02 2.31 23.44
C MET A 73 45.28 2.74 22.70
N LEU A 74 45.47 2.23 21.47
CA LEU A 74 46.58 2.60 20.60
C LEU A 74 46.55 4.10 20.29
N ASN A 75 45.40 4.63 19.88
CA ASN A 75 45.24 6.06 19.61
C ASN A 75 45.51 6.92 20.84
N SER A 76 45.01 6.52 22.01
CA SER A 76 45.21 7.24 23.27
C SER A 76 46.68 7.27 23.71
N ASN A 77 47.49 6.32 23.24
CA ASN A 77 48.89 6.15 23.61
C ASN A 77 49.86 6.33 22.43
N ALA A 78 49.41 6.94 21.34
CA ALA A 78 50.19 7.05 20.10
C ALA A 78 51.54 7.79 20.27
N GLU A 79 51.65 8.68 21.25
CA GLU A 79 52.89 9.41 21.56
C GLU A 79 53.89 8.61 22.39
N ASN A 80 53.49 7.49 23.01
CA ASN A 80 54.39 6.58 23.71
C ASN A 80 54.78 5.43 22.78
N GLU A 81 55.92 5.57 22.11
CA GLU A 81 56.40 4.59 21.12
C GLU A 81 56.45 3.15 21.67
N ILE A 82 56.86 2.95 22.93
CA ILE A 82 56.94 1.62 23.54
C ILE A 82 55.56 0.99 23.70
N ILE A 83 54.59 1.76 24.20
CA ILE A 83 53.21 1.29 24.41
C ILE A 83 52.51 1.09 23.06
N SER A 84 52.68 2.02 22.12
CA SER A 84 52.13 1.94 20.77
C SER A 84 52.64 0.69 20.05
N ASP A 85 53.96 0.46 20.04
CA ASP A 85 54.57 -0.75 19.47
C ASP A 85 54.06 -2.03 20.15
N ALA A 86 53.92 -2.03 21.49
CA ALA A 86 53.38 -3.17 22.21
C ALA A 86 51.91 -3.42 21.87
N LEU A 87 51.09 -2.39 21.70
CA LEU A 87 49.68 -2.53 21.30
C LEU A 87 49.54 -3.02 19.85
N PHE A 88 50.42 -2.59 18.94
CA PHE A 88 50.49 -3.20 17.60
C PHE A 88 50.85 -4.69 17.69
N ASP A 89 51.81 -5.07 18.52
CA ASP A 89 52.19 -6.47 18.76
C ASP A 89 51.01 -7.29 19.30
N VAL A 90 50.23 -6.72 20.23
CA VAL A 90 49.00 -7.32 20.77
C VAL A 90 47.95 -7.57 19.68
N ILE A 91 47.79 -6.64 18.73
CA ILE A 91 46.82 -6.75 17.64
C ILE A 91 47.23 -7.84 16.65
N PHE A 92 48.51 -7.94 16.30
CA PHE A 92 48.98 -8.87 15.26
C PHE A 92 49.36 -10.27 15.78
N TYR A 93 49.72 -10.40 17.07
CA TYR A 93 50.19 -11.65 17.70
C TYR A 93 49.45 -11.94 19.00
N LYS A 94 48.11 -11.85 18.96
CA LYS A 94 47.22 -11.92 20.13
C LYS A 94 47.45 -13.15 21.03
N GLU A 95 47.88 -14.27 20.46
CA GLU A 95 48.22 -15.52 21.15
C GLU A 95 49.41 -15.40 22.12
N ASP A 96 50.28 -14.42 21.92
CA ASP A 96 51.43 -14.15 22.78
C ASP A 96 51.08 -13.22 23.95
N TRP A 97 49.81 -12.84 24.07
CA TRP A 97 49.32 -11.92 25.09
C TRP A 97 48.15 -12.50 25.88
N LYS A 98 48.05 -12.07 27.13
CA LYS A 98 46.94 -12.42 28.02
C LYS A 98 46.23 -11.17 28.50
N PHE A 99 44.92 -11.14 28.30
CA PHE A 99 44.04 -10.06 28.75
C PHE A 99 43.43 -10.38 30.11
N VAL A 100 43.39 -9.40 31.00
CA VAL A 100 42.69 -9.48 32.29
C VAL A 100 41.85 -8.22 32.45
N GLY A 101 40.56 -8.39 32.73
CA GLY A 101 39.62 -7.27 32.91
C GLY A 101 39.06 -6.70 31.60
N MET A 102 39.34 -7.33 30.46
CA MET A 102 38.76 -6.95 29.17
C MET A 102 37.24 -7.19 29.17
N PRO A 103 36.42 -6.25 28.68
CA PRO A 103 34.98 -6.46 28.60
C PRO A 103 34.63 -7.53 27.57
N ASN A 104 33.60 -8.32 27.87
CA ASN A 104 33.02 -9.30 26.96
C ASN A 104 31.59 -8.95 26.51
N THR A 105 31.10 -7.76 26.91
CA THR A 105 29.76 -7.26 26.59
C THR A 105 29.79 -5.74 26.45
N ILE A 106 29.01 -5.20 25.51
CA ILE A 106 28.77 -3.76 25.38
C ILE A 106 27.92 -3.27 26.57
N PRO A 107 28.21 -2.10 27.19
CA PRO A 107 27.34 -1.49 28.19
C PRO A 107 25.92 -1.24 27.65
N LYS A 108 24.92 -1.13 28.51
CA LYS A 108 23.57 -0.74 28.05
C LYS A 108 23.60 0.69 27.48
N PRO A 109 22.70 1.06 26.56
CA PRO A 109 22.59 2.45 26.10
C PRO A 109 22.46 3.43 27.28
N GLY A 110 23.28 4.47 27.30
CA GLY A 110 23.38 5.45 28.40
C GLY A 110 24.16 4.98 29.64
N GLU A 111 24.69 3.75 29.67
CA GLU A 111 25.53 3.23 30.75
C GLU A 111 27.01 3.60 30.53
N GLU A 112 27.66 4.14 31.56
CA GLU A 112 29.10 4.32 31.63
C GLU A 112 29.73 3.23 32.50
N ARG A 113 30.77 2.54 31.99
CA ARG A 113 31.48 1.48 32.72
C ARG A 113 32.97 1.75 32.79
N LYS A 114 33.49 1.92 34.01
CA LYS A 114 34.93 2.11 34.28
C LYS A 114 35.59 0.78 34.61
N LEU A 115 36.70 0.48 33.94
CA LEU A 115 37.42 -0.79 34.02
C LEU A 115 38.92 -0.52 34.13
N VAL A 116 39.64 -1.46 34.75
CA VAL A 116 41.11 -1.49 34.73
C VAL A 116 41.53 -2.75 33.99
N ILE A 117 42.19 -2.57 32.85
CA ILE A 117 42.60 -3.67 31.97
C ILE A 117 44.09 -3.91 32.11
N LYS A 118 44.48 -5.18 32.18
CA LYS A 118 45.88 -5.59 32.13
C LYS A 118 46.14 -6.44 30.91
N ILE A 119 47.14 -6.05 30.13
CA ILE A 119 47.62 -6.78 28.96
C ILE A 119 49.01 -7.31 29.31
N MET A 120 49.16 -8.63 29.38
CA MET A 120 50.36 -9.30 29.90
C MET A 120 51.07 -10.03 28.77
N ALA A 121 52.37 -9.78 28.62
CA ALA A 121 53.19 -10.55 27.69
C ALA A 121 53.33 -11.98 28.19
N SER A 122 53.05 -12.95 27.34
CA SER A 122 53.28 -14.36 27.66
C SER A 122 54.78 -14.64 27.82
N PRO A 123 55.18 -15.73 28.50
CA PRO A 123 56.58 -16.13 28.56
C PRO A 123 57.23 -16.34 27.18
N LYS A 124 56.41 -16.63 26.16
CA LYS A 124 56.83 -16.87 24.77
C LYS A 124 57.08 -15.59 23.97
N ASN A 125 56.48 -14.46 24.36
CA ASN A 125 56.68 -13.20 23.64
C ASN A 125 58.17 -12.83 23.63
N GLU A 126 58.79 -12.77 22.46
CA GLU A 126 60.25 -12.63 22.32
C GLU A 126 60.73 -11.20 22.64
N ARG A 127 59.83 -10.20 22.54
CA ARG A 127 60.17 -8.77 22.60
C ARG A 127 59.84 -8.12 23.95
N TYR A 128 58.76 -8.53 24.58
CA TYR A 128 58.20 -7.87 25.76
C TYR A 128 58.10 -8.79 26.99
N SER A 129 58.15 -8.20 28.17
CA SER A 129 57.91 -8.87 29.44
C SER A 129 57.08 -7.99 30.39
N GLY A 130 56.40 -8.62 31.34
CA GLY A 130 55.55 -7.91 32.31
C GLY A 130 54.15 -7.63 31.77
N PHE A 131 53.58 -6.48 32.14
CA PHE A 131 52.21 -6.11 31.78
C PHE A 131 52.04 -4.59 31.67
N MET A 132 51.10 -4.17 30.83
CA MET A 132 50.57 -2.81 30.77
C MET A 132 49.26 -2.74 31.57
N THR A 133 48.95 -1.61 32.20
CA THR A 133 47.69 -1.41 32.94
C THR A 133 46.98 -0.18 32.41
N PHE A 134 45.83 -0.34 31.77
CA PHE A 134 45.02 0.76 31.21
C PHE A 134 43.80 1.03 32.07
N ASP A 135 43.54 2.30 32.34
CA ASP A 135 42.24 2.76 32.85
C ASP A 135 41.33 3.00 31.64
N LEU A 136 40.24 2.25 31.53
CA LEU A 136 39.29 2.32 30.41
C LEU A 136 37.92 2.80 30.89
N THR A 137 37.34 3.77 30.20
CA THR A 137 35.92 4.12 30.30
C THR A 137 35.20 3.66 29.04
N LEU A 138 34.21 2.78 29.19
CA LEU A 138 33.31 2.39 28.12
C LEU A 138 32.01 3.20 28.19
N THR A 139 31.57 3.71 27.06
CA THR A 139 30.24 4.28 26.88
C THR A 139 29.49 3.54 25.77
N ASN A 140 28.17 3.58 25.82
CA ASN A 140 27.30 3.22 24.72
C ASN A 140 26.28 4.33 24.59
N GLY A 141 26.34 5.09 23.48
CA GLY A 141 25.45 6.21 23.23
C GLY A 141 23.97 5.88 23.54
N GLU A 142 23.21 6.88 23.98
CA GLU A 142 21.75 6.73 23.99
C GLU A 142 21.32 6.51 22.54
N ILE A 143 20.82 5.31 22.23
CA ILE A 143 20.12 5.08 20.97
C ILE A 143 18.87 5.95 21.06
N ILE A 144 18.96 7.18 20.54
CA ILE A 144 17.80 7.88 20.03
C ILE A 144 17.49 7.09 18.77
N PRO A 145 16.46 6.21 18.76
CA PRO A 145 16.08 5.56 17.51
C PRO A 145 15.89 6.68 16.49
N PRO A 146 16.40 6.57 15.26
CA PRO A 146 16.10 7.56 14.24
C PRO A 146 14.58 7.71 14.26
N VAL A 147 14.11 8.90 14.59
CA VAL A 147 12.68 9.21 14.50
C VAL A 147 12.37 8.95 13.03
N GLU A 148 11.75 7.80 12.72
CA GLU A 148 11.24 7.55 11.38
C GLU A 148 10.34 8.75 11.10
N GLU A 149 10.79 9.60 10.17
CA GLU A 149 10.12 10.86 9.90
C GLU A 149 8.67 10.51 9.54
N VAL A 150 7.74 10.89 10.42
CA VAL A 150 6.34 10.51 10.27
C VAL A 150 5.82 11.13 8.98
N ILE A 151 5.47 10.29 8.01
CA ILE A 151 5.08 10.74 6.68
C ILE A 151 3.59 11.06 6.70
N LYS A 152 3.19 12.23 6.20
CA LYS A 152 1.76 12.52 6.01
C LYS A 152 1.16 11.51 5.03
N LEU A 153 0.03 10.90 5.40
CA LEU A 153 -0.67 9.92 4.57
C LEU A 153 -1.00 10.48 3.17
N SER A 154 -1.32 11.77 3.08
CA SER A 154 -1.58 12.47 1.81
C SER A 154 -0.40 12.45 0.83
N ASP A 155 0.81 12.36 1.36
CA ASP A 155 2.08 12.43 0.64
C ASP A 155 2.60 11.02 0.36
N ALA A 156 2.31 10.06 1.25
CA ALA A 156 2.55 8.64 1.03
C ALA A 156 1.69 8.06 -0.11
N ILE A 157 0.50 8.62 -0.38
CA ILE A 157 -0.37 8.19 -1.49
C ILE A 157 0.13 8.75 -2.82
N LYS A 158 0.72 7.89 -3.65
CA LYS A 158 1.25 8.25 -4.97
C LYS A 158 0.15 8.40 -6.01
N ILE A 159 -0.88 7.55 -5.97
CA ILE A 159 -1.98 7.54 -6.93
C ILE A 159 -3.28 7.95 -6.25
N LYS A 160 -3.65 9.22 -6.46
CA LYS A 160 -4.85 9.85 -5.88
C LYS A 160 -6.13 9.64 -6.69
N ASN A 161 -6.03 9.13 -7.93
CA ASN A 161 -7.18 8.77 -8.75
C ASN A 161 -7.14 7.28 -9.12
N LEU A 162 -8.10 6.51 -8.64
CA LEU A 162 -8.13 5.05 -8.83
C LEU A 162 -8.66 4.63 -10.21
N GLY A 163 -9.30 5.55 -10.95
CA GLY A 163 -9.90 5.31 -12.26
C GLY A 163 -11.41 5.12 -12.19
N VAL A 164 -11.97 4.37 -13.15
CA VAL A 164 -13.41 4.12 -13.27
C VAL A 164 -13.77 2.74 -12.72
N PHE A 165 -14.83 2.66 -11.92
CA PHE A 165 -15.42 1.41 -11.43
C PHE A 165 -16.82 1.21 -12.01
N LYS A 166 -17.07 0.02 -12.57
CA LYS A 166 -18.40 -0.42 -12.98
C LYS A 166 -19.06 -1.17 -11.83
N ASN A 167 -20.24 -0.75 -11.41
CA ASN A 167 -20.97 -1.30 -10.26
C ASN A 167 -20.05 -1.45 -9.03
N PRO A 168 -19.51 -0.34 -8.49
CA PRO A 168 -18.47 -0.39 -7.46
C PRO A 168 -18.96 -1.04 -6.16
N THR A 169 -18.11 -1.88 -5.57
CA THR A 169 -18.24 -2.34 -4.18
C THR A 169 -17.14 -1.75 -3.31
N LYS A 170 -17.34 -1.74 -1.99
CA LYS A 170 -16.30 -1.32 -1.03
C LYS A 170 -14.99 -2.08 -1.26
N GLU A 171 -15.09 -3.39 -1.42
CA GLU A 171 -13.92 -4.26 -1.59
C GLU A 171 -13.16 -3.95 -2.88
N MET A 172 -13.86 -3.75 -4.01
CA MET A 172 -13.24 -3.40 -5.29
C MET A 172 -12.41 -2.11 -5.20
N ILE A 173 -12.97 -1.08 -4.57
CA ILE A 173 -12.32 0.23 -4.41
C ILE A 173 -11.08 0.09 -3.52
N VAL A 174 -11.23 -0.56 -2.36
CA VAL A 174 -10.14 -0.74 -1.39
C VAL A 174 -9.01 -1.58 -1.98
N ASN A 175 -9.33 -2.68 -2.68
CA ASN A 175 -8.32 -3.52 -3.33
C ASN A 175 -7.54 -2.74 -4.39
N ARG A 176 -8.23 -1.96 -5.23
CA ARG A 176 -7.60 -1.11 -6.25
C ARG A 176 -6.73 -0.01 -5.63
N PHE A 177 -7.10 0.53 -4.47
CA PHE A 177 -6.27 1.49 -3.75
C PHE A 177 -4.91 0.88 -3.36
N PHE A 178 -4.92 -0.29 -2.71
CA PHE A 178 -3.68 -0.97 -2.29
C PHE A 178 -2.87 -1.49 -3.49
N GLU A 179 -3.52 -1.95 -4.55
CA GLU A 179 -2.86 -2.34 -5.81
C GLU A 179 -2.05 -1.17 -6.39
N LYS A 180 -2.62 0.04 -6.40
CA LYS A 180 -1.99 1.24 -6.98
C LYS A 180 -1.04 1.98 -6.03
N ASN A 181 -1.11 1.71 -4.72
CA ASN A 181 -0.30 2.36 -3.69
C ASN A 181 0.38 1.30 -2.82
N SER A 182 1.17 0.42 -3.44
CA SER A 182 1.80 -0.75 -2.81
C SER A 182 2.79 -0.42 -1.68
N ASN A 183 3.18 0.85 -1.53
CA ASN A 183 4.00 1.35 -0.42
C ASN A 183 3.20 1.57 0.89
N ILE A 184 1.88 1.45 0.85
CA ILE A 184 0.98 1.54 2.00
C ILE A 184 0.40 0.15 2.24
N GLN A 185 0.57 -0.37 3.46
CA GLN A 185 0.00 -1.64 3.87
C GLN A 185 -1.41 -1.45 4.44
N ARG A 186 -2.19 -2.54 4.49
CA ARG A 186 -3.57 -2.48 5.04
C ARG A 186 -3.60 -2.03 6.49
N ASP A 187 -2.60 -2.42 7.27
CA ASP A 187 -2.51 -2.09 8.70
C ASP A 187 -2.05 -0.65 8.94
N ASP A 188 -1.51 0.02 7.92
CA ASP A 188 -1.07 1.41 8.01
C ASP A 188 -2.23 2.41 8.03
N VAL A 189 -3.41 2.00 7.56
CA VAL A 189 -4.56 2.89 7.33
C VAL A 189 -5.88 2.28 7.79
N GLU A 190 -6.78 3.16 8.25
CA GLU A 190 -8.18 2.88 8.51
C GLU A 190 -9.03 3.44 7.36
N ILE A 191 -10.00 2.64 6.87
CA ILE A 191 -11.00 3.11 5.90
C ILE A 191 -12.11 3.82 6.67
N VAL A 192 -12.12 5.15 6.64
CA VAL A 192 -13.08 5.99 7.36
C VAL A 192 -14.42 5.99 6.64
N ASP A 193 -14.41 6.27 5.34
CA ASP A 193 -15.62 6.32 4.53
C ASP A 193 -15.37 5.90 3.08
N VAL A 194 -16.41 5.34 2.44
CA VAL A 194 -16.41 5.02 1.01
C VAL A 194 -17.71 5.53 0.40
N SER A 195 -17.60 6.23 -0.73
CA SER A 195 -18.73 6.75 -1.51
C SER A 195 -18.68 6.26 -2.96
N TYR A 196 -19.44 6.88 -3.86
CA TYR A 196 -19.34 6.63 -5.31
C TYR A 196 -18.31 7.53 -6.01
N LYS A 197 -17.58 8.38 -5.28
CA LYS A 197 -16.58 9.29 -5.85
C LYS A 197 -15.28 9.35 -5.04
N THR A 198 -15.33 8.95 -3.77
CA THR A 198 -14.26 9.15 -2.80
C THR A 198 -14.04 7.92 -1.93
N LEU A 199 -12.77 7.72 -1.57
CA LEU A 199 -12.30 6.82 -0.52
C LEU A 199 -11.58 7.68 0.51
N GLU A 200 -12.09 7.69 1.73
CA GLU A 200 -11.52 8.45 2.86
C GLU A 200 -10.74 7.52 3.79
N LEU A 201 -9.51 7.93 4.08
CA LEU A 201 -8.51 7.15 4.79
C LEU A 201 -7.97 7.95 5.97
N LYS A 202 -7.66 7.27 7.06
CA LYS A 202 -6.98 7.82 8.22
C LYS A 202 -5.75 6.98 8.54
N ALA A 203 -4.64 7.62 8.88
CA ALA A 203 -3.44 6.92 9.28
C ALA A 203 -3.65 6.16 10.60
N LYS A 204 -3.11 4.94 10.68
CA LYS A 204 -3.21 4.04 11.83
C LYS A 204 -1.84 3.59 12.38
N SER A 205 -0.81 3.55 11.53
CA SER A 205 0.57 3.20 11.93
C SER A 205 1.36 4.39 12.47
N GLU A 206 2.36 4.14 13.32
CA GLU A 206 3.32 5.15 13.81
C GLU A 206 4.13 5.83 12.70
N ARG A 207 4.27 5.16 11.54
CA ARG A 207 4.98 5.66 10.36
C ARG A 207 4.21 6.74 9.58
N LEU A 208 2.88 6.81 9.74
CA LEU A 208 2.00 7.69 8.96
C LEU A 208 1.16 8.58 9.86
N GLU A 209 0.88 9.80 9.42
CA GLU A 209 -0.06 10.70 10.11
C GLU A 209 -1.12 11.33 9.19
N GLY A 210 -2.21 11.79 9.80
CA GLY A 210 -3.25 12.56 9.14
C GLY A 210 -4.30 11.74 8.39
N ASN A 211 -5.07 12.43 7.56
CA ASN A 211 -6.16 11.87 6.74
C ASN A 211 -5.88 12.12 5.27
N ALA A 212 -6.45 11.29 4.40
CA ALA A 212 -6.39 11.49 2.97
C ALA A 212 -7.68 11.08 2.28
N THR A 213 -7.97 11.75 1.16
CA THR A 213 -9.09 11.41 0.28
C THR A 213 -8.53 11.03 -1.08
N VAL A 214 -8.97 9.88 -1.58
CA VAL A 214 -8.64 9.38 -2.90
C VAL A 214 -9.90 9.44 -3.76
N LEU A 215 -9.75 9.86 -5.01
CA LEU A 215 -10.85 10.07 -5.95
C LEU A 215 -10.99 8.88 -6.91
N PHE A 216 -12.19 8.69 -7.42
CA PHE A 216 -12.49 7.79 -8.53
C PHE A 216 -13.82 8.14 -9.19
N GLU A 217 -14.10 7.47 -10.30
CA GLU A 217 -15.39 7.56 -10.98
C GLU A 217 -16.18 6.27 -10.85
N SER A 218 -17.49 6.41 -10.67
CA SER A 218 -18.41 5.27 -10.65
C SER A 218 -19.36 5.31 -11.84
N GLU A 219 -19.57 4.14 -12.44
CA GLU A 219 -20.58 3.86 -13.46
C GLU A 219 -21.47 2.73 -12.95
N ILE A 220 -22.77 2.99 -12.81
CA ILE A 220 -23.73 1.97 -12.37
C ILE A 220 -24.66 1.62 -13.53
N LYS A 221 -24.71 0.33 -13.87
CA LYS A 221 -25.58 -0.24 -14.90
C LYS A 221 -26.44 -1.34 -14.29
N LEU A 222 -27.75 -1.24 -14.48
CA LEU A 222 -28.74 -2.10 -13.82
C LEU A 222 -29.22 -3.28 -14.67
N ALA A 223 -29.50 -3.02 -15.94
CA ALA A 223 -29.94 -4.04 -16.90
C ALA A 223 -29.67 -3.56 -18.32
N GLU A 224 -29.39 -4.50 -19.23
CA GLU A 224 -29.17 -4.21 -20.64
C GLU A 224 -30.50 -4.08 -21.39
N GLU A 225 -31.45 -4.99 -21.16
CA GLU A 225 -32.77 -4.99 -21.83
C GLU A 225 -33.86 -5.65 -20.96
N TRP A 226 -35.07 -5.12 -21.01
CA TRP A 226 -36.29 -5.69 -20.44
C TRP A 226 -37.47 -5.46 -21.38
N LYS A 227 -38.34 -6.47 -21.52
CA LYS A 227 -39.53 -6.43 -22.38
C LYS A 227 -40.75 -6.95 -21.63
N SER A 228 -41.83 -6.19 -21.66
CA SER A 228 -43.10 -6.58 -21.05
C SER A 228 -43.82 -7.66 -21.87
N GLU A 229 -44.67 -8.43 -21.21
CA GLU A 229 -45.74 -9.14 -21.90
C GLU A 229 -46.64 -8.16 -22.66
N LYS A 230 -47.26 -8.66 -23.73
CA LYS A 230 -48.23 -7.92 -24.51
C LYS A 230 -49.60 -8.02 -23.83
N ILE A 231 -50.16 -6.90 -23.41
CA ILE A 231 -51.52 -6.84 -22.82
C ILE A 231 -52.53 -6.34 -23.84
N HIS A 232 -53.77 -6.81 -23.72
CA HIS A 232 -54.84 -6.53 -24.67
C HIS A 232 -56.21 -6.64 -24.01
N VAL A 233 -57.11 -5.72 -24.33
CA VAL A 233 -58.51 -5.74 -23.92
C VAL A 233 -59.43 -5.49 -25.10
N GLU A 234 -60.56 -6.20 -25.10
CA GLU A 234 -61.67 -5.96 -26.01
C GLU A 234 -62.95 -5.70 -25.21
N ALA A 235 -63.58 -4.57 -25.46
CA ALA A 235 -64.81 -4.16 -24.80
C ALA A 235 -66.02 -4.34 -25.71
N TYR A 236 -67.08 -4.91 -25.12
CA TYR A 236 -68.43 -4.99 -25.69
C TYR A 236 -69.44 -4.65 -24.59
N ASN A 237 -70.27 -3.63 -24.84
CA ASN A 237 -71.30 -3.13 -23.92
C ASN A 237 -70.84 -2.91 -22.45
N SER A 238 -69.55 -2.65 -22.24
CA SER A 238 -68.93 -2.52 -20.92
C SER A 238 -67.54 -1.88 -21.04
N THR A 239 -66.99 -1.42 -19.92
CA THR A 239 -65.57 -1.04 -19.83
C THR A 239 -64.73 -2.26 -19.48
N LYS A 240 -63.59 -2.43 -20.15
CA LYS A 240 -62.57 -3.45 -19.85
C LYS A 240 -61.22 -2.77 -19.65
N THR A 241 -60.46 -3.26 -18.69
CA THR A 241 -59.15 -2.73 -18.32
C THR A 241 -58.17 -3.87 -18.04
N ASP A 242 -56.91 -3.71 -18.40
CA ASP A 242 -55.82 -4.58 -17.99
C ASP A 242 -54.57 -3.75 -17.70
N SER A 243 -53.74 -4.21 -16.77
CA SER A 243 -52.50 -3.54 -16.41
C SER A 243 -51.42 -4.51 -15.95
N ARG A 244 -50.16 -4.15 -16.18
CA ARG A 244 -49.00 -4.86 -15.64
C ARG A 244 -48.02 -3.88 -15.04
N GLU A 245 -47.39 -4.31 -13.97
CA GLU A 245 -46.34 -3.59 -13.27
C GLU A 245 -45.09 -4.46 -13.23
N TYR A 246 -43.94 -3.84 -13.49
CA TYR A 246 -42.64 -4.47 -13.49
C TYR A 246 -41.68 -3.65 -12.66
N ASN A 247 -40.89 -4.34 -11.85
CA ASN A 247 -40.06 -3.72 -10.85
C ASN A 247 -38.63 -4.20 -11.03
N ILE A 248 -37.70 -3.25 -11.20
CA ILE A 248 -36.26 -3.50 -11.15
C ILE A 248 -35.77 -2.94 -9.83
N THR A 249 -35.18 -3.82 -9.01
CA THR A 249 -34.62 -3.43 -7.70
C THR A 249 -33.11 -3.41 -7.79
N TYR A 250 -32.51 -2.33 -7.30
CA TYR A 250 -31.07 -2.16 -7.18
C TYR A 250 -30.67 -2.03 -5.71
N ASP A 251 -29.74 -2.87 -5.28
CA ASP A 251 -29.15 -2.79 -3.95
C ASP A 251 -28.05 -1.71 -3.93
N ILE A 252 -28.21 -0.71 -3.06
CA ILE A 252 -27.36 0.47 -3.01
C ILE A 252 -26.19 0.21 -2.06
N GLU A 253 -24.99 0.00 -2.62
CA GLU A 253 -23.78 -0.33 -1.86
C GLU A 253 -23.44 0.68 -0.75
N PHE A 254 -23.41 1.98 -1.07
CA PHE A 254 -22.94 3.03 -0.14
C PHE A 254 -24.08 3.85 0.49
N GLY A 255 -25.32 3.35 0.42
CA GLY A 255 -26.50 4.05 0.92
C GLY A 255 -27.03 5.16 -0.01
N PHE A 256 -28.31 5.49 0.15
CA PHE A 256 -29.05 6.35 -0.77
C PHE A 256 -28.56 7.81 -0.75
N THR A 257 -28.16 8.34 0.41
CA THR A 257 -27.63 9.71 0.52
C THR A 257 -26.39 9.91 -0.35
N LYS A 258 -25.43 8.98 -0.30
CA LYS A 258 -24.21 9.05 -1.12
C LYS A 258 -24.51 8.80 -2.60
N LEU A 259 -25.50 7.98 -2.92
CA LEU A 259 -25.97 7.80 -4.29
C LEU A 259 -26.51 9.11 -4.87
N ARG A 260 -27.36 9.85 -4.13
CA ARG A 260 -27.90 11.15 -4.56
C ARG A 260 -26.86 12.26 -4.67
N GLN A 261 -25.80 12.22 -3.86
CA GLN A 261 -24.67 13.15 -3.98
C GLN A 261 -23.83 12.84 -5.23
N ALA A 262 -23.79 11.57 -5.64
CA ALA A 262 -22.98 11.13 -6.76
C ALA A 262 -23.69 11.26 -8.12
N PHE A 263 -25.00 11.02 -8.15
CA PHE A 263 -25.83 10.93 -9.34
C PHE A 263 -27.09 11.78 -9.22
N LYS A 264 -27.66 12.21 -10.34
CA LYS A 264 -28.92 12.98 -10.39
C LYS A 264 -30.16 12.09 -10.44
N GLY A 265 -30.02 10.88 -10.95
CA GLY A 265 -31.12 9.96 -11.18
C GLY A 265 -30.74 8.83 -12.13
N VAL A 266 -31.74 8.21 -12.74
CA VAL A 266 -31.60 7.08 -13.65
C VAL A 266 -32.06 7.47 -15.04
N SER A 267 -31.25 7.18 -16.05
CA SER A 267 -31.64 7.26 -17.46
C SER A 267 -31.86 5.86 -18.04
N PHE A 268 -32.80 5.75 -18.96
CA PHE A 268 -33.05 4.54 -19.73
C PHE A 268 -33.64 4.89 -21.08
N ASN A 269 -33.51 3.97 -22.03
CA ASN A 269 -34.22 4.03 -23.28
C ASN A 269 -35.53 3.24 -23.18
N TYR A 270 -36.61 3.75 -23.78
CA TYR A 270 -37.85 3.00 -23.93
C TYR A 270 -38.31 2.96 -25.38
N SER A 271 -38.95 1.85 -25.73
CA SER A 271 -39.69 1.68 -26.98
C SER A 271 -40.93 0.82 -26.69
N GLY A 272 -41.77 0.59 -27.70
CA GLY A 272 -42.92 -0.27 -27.48
C GLY A 272 -43.86 -0.33 -28.66
N GLU A 273 -44.96 -1.03 -28.45
CA GLU A 273 -46.08 -1.07 -29.38
C GLU A 273 -47.37 -0.81 -28.61
N TYR A 274 -48.29 -0.07 -29.20
CA TYR A 274 -49.63 0.08 -28.67
C TYR A 274 -50.68 -0.09 -29.75
N LYS A 275 -51.87 -0.49 -29.34
CA LYS A 275 -53.05 -0.59 -30.19
C LYS A 275 -54.11 0.33 -29.62
N CYS A 276 -54.43 1.40 -30.34
CA CYS A 276 -55.47 2.35 -30.00
C CYS A 276 -56.23 2.68 -31.30
N LYS A 277 -57.52 2.36 -31.34
CA LYS A 277 -58.38 2.49 -32.52
C LYS A 277 -58.57 3.96 -32.88
N THR A 278 -57.84 4.46 -33.87
CA THR A 278 -58.27 5.60 -34.68
C THR A 278 -59.22 5.09 -35.75
N PHE A 279 -60.25 5.86 -36.12
CA PHE A 279 -61.49 5.48 -36.85
C PHE A 279 -61.39 4.46 -38.02
N ASN A 280 -60.22 4.20 -38.59
CA ASN A 280 -59.99 3.26 -39.71
C ASN A 280 -58.78 2.29 -39.56
N GLU A 281 -58.12 2.20 -38.41
CA GLU A 281 -56.88 1.41 -38.28
C GLU A 281 -56.88 0.48 -37.07
N ASP A 282 -56.99 -0.83 -37.30
CA ASP A 282 -56.85 -1.89 -36.28
C ASP A 282 -55.39 -2.39 -36.15
N LYS A 283 -54.42 -1.51 -36.39
CA LYS A 283 -52.99 -1.86 -36.43
C LYS A 283 -52.29 -1.48 -35.12
N TRP A 284 -51.28 -2.26 -34.76
CA TRP A 284 -50.31 -1.87 -33.74
C TRP A 284 -49.49 -0.71 -34.27
N LYS A 285 -49.35 0.35 -33.46
CA LYS A 285 -48.48 1.49 -33.70
C LYS A 285 -47.21 1.32 -32.88
N THR A 286 -46.09 1.67 -33.47
CA THR A 286 -44.78 1.57 -32.82
C THR A 286 -44.44 2.88 -32.12
N VAL A 287 -43.97 2.79 -30.88
CA VAL A 287 -43.32 3.89 -30.17
C VAL A 287 -41.82 3.82 -30.52
N PRO A 288 -41.26 4.84 -31.20
CA PRO A 288 -39.83 4.84 -31.53
C PRO A 288 -39.00 4.89 -30.24
N LYS A 289 -37.77 4.37 -30.31
CA LYS A 289 -36.82 4.41 -29.19
C LYS A 289 -36.59 5.85 -28.74
N LYS A 290 -36.77 6.13 -27.45
CA LYS A 290 -36.59 7.44 -26.81
C LYS A 290 -35.85 7.29 -25.49
N GLU A 291 -34.98 8.25 -25.16
CA GLU A 291 -34.36 8.34 -23.82
C GLU A 291 -35.36 8.97 -22.84
N THR A 292 -35.35 8.53 -21.60
CA THR A 292 -36.09 9.13 -20.47
C THR A 292 -35.24 9.12 -19.22
N PHE A 293 -35.48 10.13 -18.38
CA PHE A 293 -34.77 10.33 -17.13
C PHE A 293 -35.75 10.39 -15.96
N LEU A 294 -35.43 9.67 -14.88
CA LEU A 294 -36.13 9.70 -13.61
C LEU A 294 -35.20 10.32 -12.56
N ASP A 295 -35.61 11.44 -11.98
CA ASP A 295 -34.90 12.05 -10.86
C ASP A 295 -35.21 11.32 -9.54
N PHE A 296 -34.37 11.47 -8.53
CA PHE A 296 -34.61 10.82 -7.23
C PHE A 296 -35.77 11.42 -6.41
N ASN A 297 -36.54 12.37 -6.95
CA ASN A 297 -37.66 12.98 -6.24
C ASN A 297 -38.95 12.15 -6.36
N GLY A 298 -38.89 11.01 -7.07
CA GLY A 298 -40.00 10.05 -7.15
C GLY A 298 -41.14 10.52 -8.05
N GLN A 299 -40.83 11.37 -9.03
CA GLN A 299 -41.84 11.78 -10.00
C GLN A 299 -42.18 10.62 -10.94
N LYS A 300 -43.48 10.39 -11.09
CA LYS A 300 -44.02 9.49 -12.10
C LYS A 300 -43.96 10.19 -13.45
N VAL A 301 -43.25 9.59 -14.40
CA VAL A 301 -43.10 10.09 -15.77
C VAL A 301 -43.98 9.27 -16.71
N GLU A 302 -44.73 9.95 -17.57
CA GLU A 302 -45.47 9.33 -18.67
C GLU A 302 -44.53 9.04 -19.83
N LEU A 303 -44.44 7.77 -20.24
CA LEU A 303 -43.68 7.35 -21.42
C LEU A 303 -44.51 7.56 -22.68
N TRP A 304 -45.79 7.17 -22.62
CA TRP A 304 -46.81 7.56 -23.60
C TRP A 304 -48.19 7.52 -22.95
N ASN A 305 -49.12 8.28 -23.52
CA ASN A 305 -50.49 8.35 -23.08
C ASN A 305 -51.38 8.60 -24.29
N GLU A 306 -51.78 7.50 -24.93
CA GLU A 306 -52.52 7.54 -26.17
C GLU A 306 -53.97 7.18 -25.89
N SER A 307 -54.89 7.97 -26.42
CA SER A 307 -56.31 7.74 -26.22
C SER A 307 -57.09 8.17 -27.45
N TYR A 308 -58.19 7.46 -27.69
CA TYR A 308 -59.20 7.88 -28.64
C TYR A 308 -60.55 7.88 -27.93
N TYR A 309 -61.22 9.03 -28.00
CA TYR A 309 -62.54 9.25 -27.43
C TYR A 309 -63.55 9.49 -28.55
N GLY A 310 -64.22 8.42 -28.97
CA GLY A 310 -65.46 8.55 -29.72
C GLY A 310 -66.62 8.86 -28.78
N GLY A 311 -67.70 9.47 -29.29
CA GLY A 311 -68.89 9.79 -28.49
C GLY A 311 -69.56 8.57 -27.84
N VAL A 312 -69.27 7.36 -28.34
CA VAL A 312 -69.88 6.11 -27.86
C VAL A 312 -68.84 5.05 -27.45
N ASN A 313 -67.72 4.98 -28.17
CA ASN A 313 -66.65 4.01 -27.95
C ASN A 313 -65.34 4.76 -27.69
N TRP A 314 -64.56 4.33 -26.71
CA TRP A 314 -63.25 4.90 -26.42
C TRP A 314 -62.24 3.83 -26.03
N ASN A 315 -60.96 4.16 -26.17
CA ASN A 315 -59.85 3.35 -25.69
C ASN A 315 -58.68 4.24 -25.25
N LYS A 316 -57.84 3.68 -24.40
CA LYS A 316 -56.67 4.32 -23.82
C LYS A 316 -55.56 3.31 -23.65
N THR A 317 -54.34 3.74 -23.89
CA THR A 317 -53.11 3.02 -23.58
C THR A 317 -52.14 3.98 -22.89
N LEU A 318 -51.63 3.61 -21.73
CA LEU A 318 -50.76 4.43 -20.90
C LEU A 318 -49.54 3.59 -20.49
N ALA A 319 -48.35 4.15 -20.63
CA ALA A 319 -47.15 3.61 -19.99
C ALA A 319 -46.47 4.67 -19.15
N THR A 320 -46.01 4.27 -17.97
CA THR A 320 -45.42 5.17 -16.98
C THR A 320 -44.22 4.53 -16.32
N ALA A 321 -43.25 5.34 -15.94
CA ALA A 321 -42.12 4.93 -15.13
C ALA A 321 -42.07 5.77 -13.85
N GLU A 322 -41.68 5.18 -12.74
CA GLU A 322 -41.44 5.88 -11.49
C GLU A 322 -40.25 5.25 -10.77
N ILE A 323 -39.58 6.05 -9.95
CA ILE A 323 -38.46 5.63 -9.11
C ILE A 323 -38.89 5.81 -7.66
N ASN A 324 -38.92 4.72 -6.93
CA ASN A 324 -39.23 4.74 -5.50
C ASN A 324 -37.96 4.31 -4.76
N SER A 325 -37.40 5.21 -3.97
CA SER A 325 -36.55 4.80 -2.85
C SER A 325 -37.48 4.42 -1.72
N ASP A 326 -37.32 3.23 -1.16
CA ASP A 326 -37.93 2.96 0.14
C ASP A 326 -37.17 3.86 1.13
N ASN A 327 -37.73 5.03 1.44
CA ASN A 327 -37.08 6.06 2.27
C ASN A 327 -36.94 5.64 3.73
N ASN A 328 -37.30 4.40 4.06
CA ASN A 328 -36.92 3.80 5.31
C ASN A 328 -35.43 3.46 5.20
N ASP A 329 -34.59 4.17 5.96
CA ASP A 329 -33.12 3.98 6.10
C ASP A 329 -32.66 2.53 6.41
N LYS A 330 -33.61 1.58 6.53
CA LYS A 330 -33.39 0.16 6.74
C LYS A 330 -33.23 -0.64 5.44
N GLU A 331 -33.79 -0.17 4.32
CA GLU A 331 -33.66 -0.87 3.03
C GLU A 331 -32.81 -0.04 2.07
N ASN A 332 -31.54 -0.41 1.90
CA ASN A 332 -30.62 0.14 0.90
C ASN A 332 -31.04 -0.30 -0.51
N LYS A 333 -32.28 -0.01 -0.92
CA LYS A 333 -32.87 -0.48 -2.17
C LYS A 333 -33.51 0.65 -2.94
N LEU A 334 -33.18 0.72 -4.22
CA LEU A 334 -33.84 1.58 -5.19
C LEU A 334 -34.75 0.73 -6.07
N LYS A 335 -36.01 1.13 -6.23
CA LYS A 335 -36.99 0.41 -7.04
C LYS A 335 -37.41 1.26 -8.23
N LEU A 336 -37.08 0.82 -9.43
CA LEU A 336 -37.61 1.37 -10.67
C LEU A 336 -38.86 0.58 -11.02
N LYS A 337 -39.98 1.27 -11.16
CA LYS A 337 -41.26 0.68 -11.50
C LYS A 337 -41.70 1.15 -12.88
N PHE A 338 -42.01 0.19 -13.74
CA PHE A 338 -42.59 0.40 -15.05
C PHE A 338 -44.00 -0.17 -15.06
N ARG A 339 -44.97 0.62 -15.50
CA ARG A 339 -46.37 0.22 -15.56
C ARG A 339 -46.94 0.47 -16.95
N ILE A 340 -47.67 -0.51 -17.45
CA ILE A 340 -48.50 -0.41 -18.65
C ILE A 340 -49.96 -0.63 -18.27
N GLU A 341 -50.84 0.17 -18.87
CA GLU A 341 -52.28 0.12 -18.65
C GLU A 341 -53.01 0.28 -19.98
N VAL A 342 -54.01 -0.56 -20.20
CA VAL A 342 -54.91 -0.48 -21.34
C VAL A 342 -56.35 -0.48 -20.87
N ALA A 343 -57.18 0.32 -21.51
CA ALA A 343 -58.59 0.42 -21.21
C ALA A 343 -59.40 0.61 -22.49
N ALA A 344 -60.57 0.00 -22.57
CA ALA A 344 -61.51 0.15 -23.67
C ALA A 344 -62.95 0.16 -23.17
N LYS A 345 -63.82 0.93 -23.81
CA LYS A 345 -65.27 0.95 -23.59
C LYS A 345 -65.99 0.94 -24.93
N ALA A 346 -67.02 0.10 -25.03
CA ALA A 346 -67.95 0.11 -26.14
C ALA A 346 -69.40 0.06 -25.65
N ASN A 347 -70.33 0.72 -26.35
CA ASN A 347 -71.76 0.66 -26.06
C ASN A 347 -72.50 -0.36 -26.94
N TRP A 348 -73.67 -0.81 -26.50
CA TRP A 348 -74.49 -1.78 -27.25
C TRP A 348 -75.02 -1.26 -28.59
N ILE A 349 -75.24 0.07 -28.73
CA ILE A 349 -75.88 0.67 -29.93
C ILE A 349 -74.92 0.74 -31.14
N ASN A 350 -73.61 0.89 -30.90
CA ASN A 350 -72.58 0.92 -31.93
C ASN A 350 -71.63 -0.27 -31.72
N ALA A 351 -72.12 -1.47 -32.06
CA ALA A 351 -71.54 -2.79 -31.80
C ALA A 351 -70.14 -3.08 -32.41
N TYR A 352 -69.38 -2.05 -32.77
CA TYR A 352 -67.97 -2.19 -33.07
C TYR A 352 -67.18 -2.36 -31.77
N TYR A 353 -66.47 -3.47 -31.62
CA TYR A 353 -65.54 -3.69 -30.51
C TYR A 353 -64.57 -2.50 -30.38
N ALA A 354 -64.39 -2.04 -29.14
CA ALA A 354 -63.30 -1.15 -28.76
C ALA A 354 -62.14 -2.02 -28.26
N ARG A 355 -60.95 -1.80 -28.81
CA ARG A 355 -59.76 -2.59 -28.51
C ARG A 355 -58.64 -1.68 -28.02
N ALA A 356 -57.90 -2.13 -27.02
CA ALA A 356 -56.69 -1.47 -26.56
C ALA A 356 -55.62 -2.52 -26.28
N GLY A 357 -54.37 -2.23 -26.64
CA GLY A 357 -53.26 -3.14 -26.37
C GLY A 357 -51.95 -2.38 -26.18
N ALA A 358 -51.01 -2.96 -25.43
CA ALA A 358 -49.72 -2.33 -25.15
C ALA A 358 -48.61 -3.37 -24.90
N GLN A 359 -47.39 -3.00 -25.25
CA GLN A 359 -46.15 -3.66 -24.87
C GLN A 359 -45.05 -2.60 -24.70
N LEU A 360 -44.25 -2.72 -23.65
CA LEU A 360 -43.16 -1.81 -23.30
C LEU A 360 -41.82 -2.55 -23.35
N ASN A 361 -40.82 -1.93 -23.96
CA ASN A 361 -39.43 -2.36 -23.91
C ASN A 361 -38.61 -1.27 -23.22
N ILE A 362 -37.70 -1.65 -22.33
CA ILE A 362 -36.75 -0.77 -21.64
C ILE A 362 -35.35 -1.29 -21.88
N GLU A 363 -34.42 -0.41 -22.21
CA GLU A 363 -33.03 -0.73 -22.53
C GLU A 363 -32.10 0.27 -21.83
N ASP A 364 -30.82 -0.10 -21.71
CA ASP A 364 -29.74 0.80 -21.32
C ASP A 364 -29.97 1.52 -19.98
N ILE A 365 -30.38 0.80 -18.93
CA ILE A 365 -30.69 1.41 -17.63
C ILE A 365 -29.38 1.74 -16.88
N HIS A 366 -29.12 3.03 -16.68
CA HIS A 366 -27.90 3.51 -16.05
C HIS A 366 -28.10 4.79 -15.21
N PHE A 367 -27.21 5.02 -14.26
CA PHE A 367 -27.23 6.24 -13.44
C PHE A 367 -26.57 7.42 -14.17
N LYS A 368 -27.19 8.60 -14.10
CA LYS A 368 -26.71 9.83 -14.75
C LYS A 368 -26.07 10.77 -13.72
N LYS A 369 -24.88 11.30 -14.03
CA LYS A 369 -24.10 12.19 -13.15
C LYS A 369 -24.63 13.64 -13.10
#